data_AF-A0A944QHJ4-F1
#
_entry.id   AF-A0A944QHJ4-F1
#
_cell.length_a   1.000
_cell.length_b   1.000
_cell.length_c   1.000
_cell.angle_alpha   90.00
_cell.angle_beta   90.00
_cell.angle_gamma   90.00
#
_symmetry.space_group_name_H-M   'P 1'
#
loop_
_entity.id
_entity.type
_entity.pdbx_description
1 polymer ?
#
loop_
_entity_poly.entity_id
_entity_poly.type
_entity_poly.pdbx_seq_one_letter_code
_entity_poly.pdbx_strand_id
1 'polypeptide(L)'
;MIRRLDELWGATPLAFWLVLAACAYFAVMAVRLAVIDVRHHLLPNRIVFPSYAVAGVLLLAAVIVHGVAGPGALRAMPEGAAEFLGVPALRILAGGAVLWAFYFVLRLVYPPGMGFGDVKLAGVLGMYLGYLGWAHVFAGTFAAFLLGGLWSLALLASRRGTLKSSIPFGPFMLAGAAAAMLLPA
;
A
#
# COMPACT_ATOMS: atom_id res chain seq x y z
N MET A 1 -16.67 -12.93 10.74
CA MET A 1 -16.48 -12.76 9.29
C MET A 1 -17.21 -11.48 8.90
N ILE A 2 -16.52 -10.34 8.85
CA ILE A 2 -17.13 -9.09 8.37
C ILE A 2 -16.99 -9.13 6.84
N ARG A 3 -18.03 -9.55 6.14
CA ARG A 3 -18.04 -9.76 4.68
C ARG A 3 -18.47 -8.50 3.92
N ARG A 4 -18.98 -7.47 4.61
CA ARG A 4 -19.55 -6.26 4.00
C ARG A 4 -19.39 -5.01 4.87
N LEU A 5 -19.44 -3.83 4.25
CA LEU A 5 -19.27 -2.51 4.89
C LEU A 5 -20.40 -2.15 5.88
N ASP A 6 -21.57 -2.74 5.71
CA ASP A 6 -22.74 -2.64 6.60
C ASP A 6 -22.51 -3.30 7.98
N GLU A 7 -21.73 -4.38 8.05
CA GLU A 7 -21.37 -5.05 9.31
C GLU A 7 -20.36 -4.21 10.14
N LEU A 8 -19.50 -3.43 9.49
CA LEU A 8 -18.61 -2.45 10.14
C LEU A 8 -19.37 -1.23 10.67
N TRP A 9 -20.39 -0.77 9.94
CA TRP A 9 -21.30 0.28 10.38
C TRP A 9 -22.11 -0.15 11.61
N GLY A 10 -22.55 -1.41 11.65
CA GLY A 10 -23.31 -1.98 12.77
C GLY A 10 -22.48 -2.24 14.04
N ALA A 11 -21.19 -2.55 13.92
CA ALA A 11 -20.34 -2.91 15.07
C ALA A 11 -19.50 -1.74 15.61
N THR A 12 -18.84 -0.97 14.74
CA THR A 12 -17.92 0.12 15.12
C THR A 12 -17.89 1.23 14.07
N PRO A 13 -18.86 2.16 14.06
CA PRO A 13 -18.96 3.21 13.04
C PRO A 13 -17.73 4.12 13.00
N LEU A 14 -17.06 4.33 14.13
CA LEU A 14 -15.85 5.16 14.21
C LEU A 14 -14.67 4.53 13.45
N ALA A 15 -14.47 3.20 13.54
CA ALA A 15 -13.43 2.51 12.79
C ALA A 15 -13.68 2.57 11.28
N PHE A 16 -14.95 2.45 10.85
CA PHE A 16 -15.34 2.63 9.46
C PHE A 16 -14.94 4.00 8.92
N TRP A 17 -15.27 5.09 9.64
CA TRP A 17 -14.92 6.44 9.21
C TRP A 17 -13.41 6.68 9.16
N LEU A 18 -12.63 6.09 10.09
CA LEU A 18 -11.17 6.17 10.07
C LEU A 18 -10.56 5.48 8.85
N VAL A 19 -11.05 4.28 8.50
CA VAL A 19 -10.59 3.56 7.31
C VAL A 19 -10.99 4.31 6.04
N LEU A 20 -12.22 4.84 5.99
CA LEU A 20 -12.67 5.64 4.86
C LEU A 20 -11.81 6.89 4.67
N ALA A 21 -11.46 7.58 5.77
CA ALA A 21 -10.54 8.71 5.75
C ALA A 21 -9.14 8.29 5.26
N ALA A 22 -8.64 7.12 5.68
CA ALA A 22 -7.36 6.59 5.21
C ALA A 22 -7.36 6.31 3.71
N CYS A 23 -8.45 5.74 3.18
CA CYS A 23 -8.64 5.48 1.75
C CYS A 23 -8.78 6.78 0.95
N ALA A 24 -9.53 7.77 1.45
CA ALA A 24 -9.65 9.08 0.82
C ALA A 24 -8.30 9.80 0.75
N TYR A 25 -7.54 9.77 1.86
CA TYR A 25 -6.17 10.30 1.88
C TYR A 25 -5.26 9.58 0.89
N PHE A 26 -5.33 8.25 0.84
CA PHE A 26 -4.58 7.44 -0.13
C PHE A 26 -4.88 7.88 -1.57
N ALA A 27 -6.15 8.05 -1.93
CA ALA A 27 -6.54 8.47 -3.29
C ALA A 27 -5.96 9.86 -3.65
N VAL A 28 -6.06 10.84 -2.74
CA VAL A 28 -5.49 12.19 -2.95
C VAL A 28 -3.98 12.14 -3.08
N MET A 29 -3.30 11.40 -2.18
CA MET A 29 -1.87 11.20 -2.21
C MET A 29 -1.44 10.51 -3.51
N ALA A 30 -2.14 9.46 -3.93
CA ALA A 30 -1.85 8.67 -5.11
C ALA A 30 -1.92 9.52 -6.38
N VAL A 31 -3.01 10.28 -6.56
CA VAL A 31 -3.16 11.18 -7.70
C VAL A 31 -2.05 12.22 -7.71
N ARG A 32 -1.77 12.86 -6.57
CA ARG A 32 -0.75 13.92 -6.49
C ARG A 32 0.66 13.38 -6.77
N LEU A 33 1.04 12.25 -6.18
CA LEU A 33 2.33 11.63 -6.40
C LEU A 33 2.46 11.11 -7.84
N ALA A 34 1.41 10.48 -8.39
CA ALA A 34 1.44 10.00 -9.77
C ALA A 34 1.64 11.16 -10.78
N VAL A 35 0.96 12.30 -10.59
CA VAL A 35 1.13 13.47 -11.45
C VAL A 35 2.55 14.05 -11.36
N ILE A 36 3.10 14.15 -10.14
CA ILE A 36 4.47 14.67 -9.95
C ILE A 36 5.48 13.69 -10.54
N ASP A 37 5.30 12.38 -10.35
CA ASP A 37 6.24 11.37 -10.83
C ASP A 37 6.23 11.28 -12.36
N VAL A 38 5.06 11.33 -13.01
CA VAL A 38 4.97 11.35 -14.48
C VAL A 38 5.61 12.61 -15.08
N ARG A 39 5.53 13.75 -14.40
CA ARG A 39 6.08 15.03 -14.92
C ARG A 39 7.55 15.24 -14.60
N HIS A 40 8.00 14.79 -13.45
CA HIS A 40 9.29 15.15 -12.89
C HIS A 40 10.16 13.96 -12.48
N HIS A 41 9.67 12.72 -12.56
CA HIS A 41 10.36 11.51 -12.11
C HIS A 41 10.86 11.63 -10.65
N LEU A 42 10.04 12.26 -9.80
CA LEU A 42 10.38 12.57 -8.42
C LEU A 42 9.20 12.27 -7.50
N LEU A 43 9.51 11.61 -6.38
CA LEU A 43 8.58 11.38 -5.28
C LEU A 43 9.02 12.26 -4.07
N PRO A 44 8.35 13.40 -3.82
CA PRO A 44 8.82 14.37 -2.84
C PRO A 44 8.70 13.84 -1.41
N ASN A 45 9.80 13.93 -0.66
CA ASN A 45 9.83 13.63 0.78
C ASN A 45 8.76 14.41 1.58
N ARG A 46 8.44 15.63 1.13
CA ARG A 46 7.40 16.49 1.73
C ARG A 46 5.99 15.91 1.65
N ILE A 47 5.76 14.90 0.80
CA ILE A 47 4.48 14.19 0.70
C ILE A 47 4.61 12.80 1.31
N VAL A 48 5.67 12.07 0.98
CA VAL A 48 5.83 10.67 1.41
C VAL A 48 5.98 10.54 2.93
N PHE A 49 6.79 11.38 3.59
CA PHE A 49 6.96 11.29 5.05
C PHE A 49 5.70 11.63 5.84
N PRO A 50 4.97 12.73 5.54
CA PRO A 50 3.67 12.96 6.18
C PRO A 50 2.68 11.82 5.97
N SER A 51 2.72 11.15 4.81
CA SER A 51 1.87 9.98 4.57
C SER A 51 2.17 8.81 5.50
N TYR A 52 3.40 8.64 5.97
CA TYR A 52 3.68 7.63 6.99
C TYR A 52 2.93 7.92 8.29
N ALA A 53 2.95 9.18 8.73
CA ALA A 53 2.27 9.60 9.94
C ALA A 53 0.74 9.51 9.78
N VAL A 54 0.19 10.02 8.69
CA VAL A 54 -1.27 10.00 8.44
C VAL A 54 -1.80 8.58 8.30
N ALA A 55 -1.15 7.74 7.48
CA ALA A 55 -1.57 6.35 7.30
C ALA A 55 -1.41 5.55 8.61
N GLY A 56 -0.28 5.74 9.31
CA GLY A 56 -0.03 5.10 10.60
C GLY A 56 -1.10 5.46 11.63
N VAL A 57 -1.38 6.75 11.83
CA VAL A 57 -2.39 7.21 12.79
C VAL A 57 -3.77 6.69 12.43
N LEU A 58 -4.22 6.85 11.19
CA LEU A 58 -5.57 6.45 10.80
C LEU A 58 -5.79 4.93 10.88
N LEU A 59 -4.84 4.14 10.39
CA LEU A 59 -4.95 2.68 10.37
C LEU A 59 -4.76 2.07 11.76
N LEU A 60 -3.80 2.57 12.55
CA LEU A 60 -3.62 2.10 13.94
C LEU A 60 -4.80 2.51 14.83
N ALA A 61 -5.32 3.73 14.68
CA ALA A 61 -6.52 4.15 15.40
C ALA A 61 -7.73 3.29 15.03
N ALA A 62 -7.89 2.93 13.75
CA ALA A 62 -8.96 2.01 13.34
C ALA A 62 -8.83 0.64 14.01
N VAL A 63 -7.62 0.08 14.08
CA VAL A 63 -7.34 -1.18 14.78
C VAL A 63 -7.66 -1.08 16.28
N ILE A 64 -7.20 0.00 16.94
CA ILE A 64 -7.40 0.20 18.39
C ILE A 64 -8.89 0.33 18.70
N VAL A 65 -9.62 1.17 17.95
CA VAL A 65 -11.06 1.38 18.12
C VAL A 65 -11.84 0.08 17.93
N HIS A 66 -11.44 -0.74 16.95
CA HIS A 66 -12.04 -2.04 16.73
C HIS A 66 -11.74 -3.05 17.85
N GLY A 67 -10.50 -3.05 18.38
CA GLY A 67 -10.10 -3.92 19.48
C GLY A 67 -10.73 -3.57 20.83
N VAL A 68 -10.95 -2.28 21.11
CA VAL A 68 -11.59 -1.80 22.35
C VAL A 68 -13.09 -2.10 22.37
N ALA A 69 -13.73 -2.22 21.20
CA ALA A 69 -15.17 -2.45 21.08
C ALA A 69 -15.63 -3.89 21.41
N GLY A 70 -14.71 -4.84 21.66
CA GLY A 70 -15.06 -6.09 22.36
C GLY A 70 -14.14 -7.28 22.07
N PRO A 71 -14.00 -8.25 23.02
CA PRO A 71 -13.17 -9.45 22.87
C PRO A 71 -13.58 -10.39 21.71
N GLY A 72 -14.77 -10.20 21.14
CA GLY A 72 -15.28 -10.95 19.97
C GLY A 72 -14.81 -10.40 18.61
N ALA A 73 -14.32 -9.17 18.55
CA ALA A 73 -13.86 -8.53 17.32
C ALA A 73 -12.54 -9.15 16.79
N LEU A 74 -11.67 -9.62 17.69
CA LEU A 74 -10.48 -10.39 17.32
C LEU A 74 -10.81 -11.74 16.65
N ARG A 75 -11.97 -12.33 16.92
CA ARG A 75 -12.42 -13.60 16.32
C ARG A 75 -13.05 -13.44 14.93
N ALA A 76 -13.28 -12.21 14.46
CA ALA A 76 -13.80 -11.95 13.13
C ALA A 76 -12.72 -11.88 12.04
N MET A 77 -11.44 -12.00 12.42
CA MET A 77 -10.28 -12.08 11.53
C MET A 77 -10.06 -13.51 11.01
N PRO A 78 -9.53 -13.70 9.79
CA PRO A 78 -9.37 -15.02 9.17
C PRO A 78 -8.51 -15.96 10.02
N GLU A 79 -8.91 -17.25 10.09
CA GLU A 79 -8.29 -18.32 10.89
C GLU A 79 -6.84 -18.69 10.50
N GLY A 80 -6.19 -17.94 9.61
CA GLY A 80 -4.76 -18.12 9.27
C GLY A 80 -3.83 -16.99 9.74
N ALA A 81 -4.37 -15.92 10.36
CA ALA A 81 -3.60 -14.74 10.76
C ALA A 81 -3.23 -14.70 12.25
N ALA A 82 -3.82 -15.58 13.06
CA ALA A 82 -3.66 -15.57 14.51
C ALA A 82 -2.35 -16.22 15.00
N GLU A 83 -1.72 -17.08 14.20
CA GLU A 83 -0.72 -18.00 14.75
C GLU A 83 0.75 -17.60 14.57
N PHE A 84 1.05 -16.43 13.96
CA PHE A 84 2.47 -16.00 13.86
C PHE A 84 2.80 -14.55 14.26
N LEU A 85 1.87 -13.59 14.36
CA LEU A 85 2.15 -12.20 14.79
C LEU A 85 0.89 -11.48 15.34
N GLY A 86 0.55 -11.71 16.61
CA GLY A 86 -0.75 -11.42 17.25
C GLY A 86 -1.19 -9.97 17.50
N VAL A 87 -0.96 -9.00 16.59
CA VAL A 87 -1.71 -7.72 16.62
C VAL A 87 -1.93 -7.21 15.19
N PRO A 88 -3.15 -6.81 14.76
CA PRO A 88 -3.37 -6.17 13.45
C PRO A 88 -2.50 -4.91 13.25
N ALA A 89 -2.16 -4.22 14.35
CA ALA A 89 -1.21 -3.11 14.36
C ALA A 89 0.20 -3.54 13.94
N LEU A 90 0.66 -4.72 14.37
CA LEU A 90 1.97 -5.24 14.01
C LEU A 90 2.03 -5.60 12.52
N ARG A 91 0.91 -6.05 11.93
CA ARG A 91 0.82 -6.30 10.48
C ARG A 91 0.95 -5.03 9.64
N ILE A 92 0.43 -3.90 10.10
CA ILE A 92 0.61 -2.60 9.42
C ILE A 92 2.10 -2.25 9.39
N LEU A 93 2.76 -2.30 10.54
CA LEU A 93 4.19 -1.99 10.66
C LEU A 93 5.05 -3.00 9.88
N ALA A 94 4.75 -4.29 9.99
CA ALA A 94 5.45 -5.36 9.29
C ALA A 94 5.25 -5.26 7.78
N GLY A 95 4.03 -4.99 7.29
CA GLY A 95 3.76 -4.79 5.87
C GLY A 95 4.54 -3.61 5.31
N GLY A 96 4.58 -2.48 6.04
CA GLY A 96 5.40 -1.33 5.70
C GLY A 96 6.89 -1.63 5.68
N ALA A 97 7.41 -2.31 6.72
CA ALA A 97 8.81 -2.68 6.82
C ALA A 97 9.24 -3.67 5.74
N VAL A 98 8.43 -4.70 5.47
CA VAL A 98 8.70 -5.73 4.46
C VAL A 98 8.75 -5.12 3.07
N LEU A 99 7.75 -4.31 2.67
CA LEU A 99 7.77 -3.67 1.35
C LEU A 99 8.93 -2.69 1.22
N TRP A 100 9.19 -1.89 2.26
CA TRP A 100 10.33 -0.98 2.26
C TRP A 100 11.65 -1.73 2.09
N ALA A 101 11.86 -2.80 2.87
CA ALA A 101 13.06 -3.62 2.81
C ALA A 101 13.21 -4.32 1.46
N PHE A 102 12.12 -4.86 0.91
CA PHE A 102 12.11 -5.50 -0.40
C PHE A 102 12.55 -4.52 -1.50
N TYR A 103 11.94 -3.33 -1.55
CA TYR A 103 12.33 -2.30 -2.53
C TYR A 103 13.73 -1.74 -2.27
N PHE A 104 14.16 -1.66 -1.01
CA PHE A 104 15.50 -1.25 -0.65
C PHE A 104 16.55 -2.24 -1.15
N VAL A 105 16.30 -3.56 -1.01
CA VAL A 105 17.15 -4.60 -1.57
C VAL A 105 17.20 -4.53 -3.09
N LEU A 106 16.07 -4.33 -3.76
CA LEU A 106 16.05 -4.14 -5.23
C LEU A 106 16.91 -2.95 -5.66
N ARG A 107 16.83 -1.84 -4.93
CA ARG A 107 17.69 -0.67 -5.17
C ARG A 107 19.18 -0.99 -4.91
N LEU A 108 19.52 -1.77 -3.90
CA LEU A 108 20.91 -2.15 -3.63
C LEU A 108 21.48 -3.05 -4.73
N VAL A 109 20.66 -4.00 -5.23
CA VAL A 109 21.05 -4.91 -6.31
C VAL A 109 21.20 -4.16 -7.64
N TYR A 110 20.30 -3.22 -7.94
CA TYR A 110 20.34 -2.44 -9.17
C TYR A 110 19.98 -0.96 -8.96
N PRO A 111 20.93 -0.14 -8.48
CA PRO A 111 20.72 1.29 -8.22
C PRO A 111 20.20 2.11 -9.41
N PRO A 112 20.59 1.85 -10.68
CA PRO A 112 20.10 2.60 -11.82
C PRO A 112 18.63 2.34 -12.17
N GLY A 113 18.06 1.21 -11.72
CA GLY A 113 16.71 0.83 -12.14
C GLY A 113 15.59 1.40 -11.28
N MET A 114 15.88 1.90 -10.08
CA MET A 114 14.84 2.35 -9.16
C MET A 114 15.30 3.50 -8.27
N GLY A 115 14.45 4.52 -8.16
CA GLY A 115 14.73 5.69 -7.34
C GLY A 115 14.59 5.38 -5.85
N PHE A 116 15.31 6.12 -5.00
CA PHE A 116 15.09 6.03 -3.55
C PHE A 116 13.69 6.54 -3.13
N GLY A 117 13.02 7.30 -3.99
CA GLY A 117 11.62 7.69 -3.81
C GLY A 117 10.68 6.49 -3.78
N ASP A 118 10.88 5.52 -4.68
CA ASP A 118 10.04 4.32 -4.79
C ASP A 118 10.13 3.46 -3.53
N VAL A 119 11.34 3.32 -2.98
CA VAL A 119 11.59 2.59 -1.73
C VAL A 119 10.78 3.19 -0.56
N LYS A 120 10.73 4.51 -0.45
CA LYS A 120 9.96 5.19 0.60
C LYS A 120 8.46 5.05 0.36
N LEU A 121 8.02 5.16 -0.89
CA LEU A 121 6.62 4.98 -1.23
C LEU A 121 6.18 3.54 -0.90
N ALA A 122 7.01 2.54 -1.20
CA ALA A 122 6.75 1.14 -0.91
C ALA A 122 6.39 0.92 0.57
N GLY A 123 7.11 1.55 1.50
CA GLY A 123 6.78 1.40 2.92
C GLY A 123 5.44 2.03 3.31
N VAL A 124 5.04 3.15 2.70
CA VAL A 124 3.68 3.69 2.89
C VAL A 124 2.64 2.72 2.36
N LEU A 125 2.82 2.21 1.12
CA LEU A 125 1.90 1.24 0.52
C LEU A 125 1.82 -0.06 1.32
N GLY A 126 2.95 -0.51 1.87
CA GLY A 126 3.03 -1.69 2.71
C GLY A 126 2.21 -1.58 3.98
N MET A 127 2.06 -0.38 4.57
CA MET A 127 1.18 -0.17 5.72
C MET A 127 -0.29 -0.34 5.35
N TYR A 128 -0.70 0.23 4.22
CA TYR A 128 -2.06 0.09 3.71
C TYR A 128 -2.39 -1.36 3.33
N LEU A 129 -1.49 -2.03 2.61
CA LEU A 129 -1.71 -3.41 2.19
C LEU A 129 -1.59 -4.38 3.38
N GLY A 130 -0.67 -4.12 4.32
CA GLY A 130 -0.50 -4.92 5.53
C GLY A 130 -1.73 -4.87 6.45
N TYR A 131 -2.41 -3.71 6.52
CA TYR A 131 -3.71 -3.58 7.17
C TYR A 131 -4.73 -4.58 6.60
N LEU A 132 -4.80 -4.72 5.27
CA LEU A 132 -5.74 -5.62 4.61
C LEU A 132 -5.31 -7.10 4.74
N GLY A 133 -4.06 -7.42 4.44
CA GLY A 133 -3.67 -8.83 4.27
C GLY A 133 -2.27 -8.99 3.72
N TRP A 134 -1.61 -10.09 4.08
CA TRP A 134 -0.42 -10.53 3.34
C TRP A 134 -0.76 -10.83 1.88
N ALA A 135 -1.94 -11.41 1.62
CA ALA A 135 -2.46 -11.61 0.27
C ALA A 135 -2.50 -10.29 -0.53
N HIS A 136 -3.00 -9.20 0.07
CA HIS A 136 -3.03 -7.87 -0.53
C HIS A 136 -1.63 -7.27 -0.73
N VAL A 137 -0.70 -7.50 0.20
CA VAL A 137 0.71 -7.13 0.04
C VAL A 137 1.34 -7.78 -1.20
N PHE A 138 1.15 -9.09 -1.36
CA PHE A 138 1.64 -9.82 -2.52
C PHE A 138 0.91 -9.39 -3.79
N ALA A 139 -0.41 -9.31 -3.78
CA ALA A 139 -1.22 -8.94 -4.93
C ALA A 139 -0.90 -7.52 -5.42
N GLY A 140 -0.75 -6.55 -4.51
CA GLY A 140 -0.44 -5.17 -4.85
C GLY A 140 0.97 -5.02 -5.41
N THR A 141 1.94 -5.72 -4.83
CA THR A 141 3.32 -5.76 -5.34
C THR A 141 3.36 -6.41 -6.72
N PHE A 142 2.72 -7.57 -6.88
CA PHE A 142 2.65 -8.26 -8.16
C PHE A 142 1.96 -7.40 -9.24
N ALA A 143 0.83 -6.78 -8.91
CA ALA A 143 0.13 -5.88 -9.82
C ALA A 143 1.00 -4.68 -10.24
N ALA A 144 1.77 -4.10 -9.31
CA ALA A 144 2.70 -3.01 -9.62
C ALA A 144 3.77 -3.43 -10.65
N PHE A 145 4.41 -4.59 -10.44
CA PHE A 145 5.41 -5.12 -11.39
C PHE A 145 4.78 -5.54 -12.71
N LEU A 146 3.59 -6.12 -12.69
CA LEU A 146 2.89 -6.52 -13.90
C LEU A 146 2.53 -5.30 -14.75
N LEU A 147 1.94 -4.27 -14.15
CA LEU A 147 1.58 -3.03 -14.85
C LEU A 147 2.81 -2.29 -15.37
N GLY A 148 3.84 -2.12 -14.54
CA GLY A 148 5.08 -1.46 -14.96
C GLY A 148 5.85 -2.26 -16.03
N GLY A 149 5.86 -3.59 -15.92
CA GLY A 149 6.48 -4.48 -16.89
C GLY A 149 5.77 -4.46 -18.25
N LEU A 150 4.44 -4.58 -18.25
CA LEU A 150 3.64 -4.48 -19.47
C LEU A 150 3.80 -3.12 -20.15
N TRP A 151 3.84 -2.03 -19.38
CA TRP A 151 4.08 -0.70 -19.92
C TRP A 151 5.46 -0.56 -20.55
N SER A 152 6.50 -1.05 -19.87
CA SER A 152 7.87 -1.07 -20.39
C SER A 152 7.98 -1.88 -21.69
N LEU A 153 7.34 -3.06 -21.73
CA LEU A 153 7.27 -3.89 -22.94
C LEU A 153 6.53 -3.18 -24.07
N ALA A 154 5.40 -2.54 -23.80
CA ALA A 154 4.64 -1.78 -24.80
C ALA A 154 5.45 -0.60 -25.37
N LEU A 155 6.21 0.09 -24.53
CA LEU A 155 7.07 1.21 -24.94
C LEU A 155 8.22 0.74 -25.85
N LEU A 156 8.82 -0.41 -25.51
CA LEU A 156 9.88 -1.03 -26.29
C LEU A 156 9.36 -1.56 -27.63
N ALA A 157 8.20 -2.23 -27.63
CA ALA A 157 7.52 -2.71 -28.84
C ALA A 157 7.12 -1.55 -29.78
N SER A 158 6.68 -0.43 -29.21
CA SER A 158 6.33 0.78 -29.96
C SER A 158 7.55 1.55 -30.47
N ARG A 159 8.78 1.11 -30.17
CA ARG A 159 10.05 1.80 -30.44
C ARG A 159 10.12 3.24 -29.93
N ARG A 160 9.27 3.58 -28.93
CA ARG A 160 9.21 4.91 -28.32
C ARG A 160 10.08 5.04 -27.07
N GLY A 161 10.74 3.96 -26.66
CA GLY A 161 11.66 3.92 -25.53
C GLY A 161 12.87 3.04 -25.80
N THR A 162 13.97 3.35 -25.13
CA THR A 162 15.19 2.52 -25.13
C THR A 162 15.32 1.79 -23.80
N LEU A 163 16.13 0.73 -23.73
CA LEU A 163 16.45 0.03 -22.47
C LEU A 163 17.10 0.93 -21.40
N LYS A 164 17.51 2.15 -21.77
CA LYS A 164 18.06 3.17 -20.87
C LYS A 164 17.06 4.25 -20.46
N SER A 165 15.82 4.20 -20.99
CA SER A 165 14.80 5.18 -20.66
C SER A 165 14.31 4.96 -19.23
N SER A 166 14.46 5.97 -18.37
CA SER A 166 13.92 5.93 -17.00
C SER A 166 12.40 6.07 -17.07
N ILE A 167 11.68 5.05 -16.60
CA ILE A 167 10.21 5.05 -16.52
C ILE A 167 9.83 5.32 -15.06
N PRO A 168 8.92 6.28 -14.79
CA PRO A 168 8.46 6.57 -13.43
C PRO A 168 7.66 5.36 -12.90
N PHE A 169 8.18 4.67 -11.88
CA PHE A 169 7.58 3.44 -11.36
C PHE A 169 6.47 3.73 -10.31
N GLY A 170 6.49 4.90 -9.68
CA GLY A 170 5.55 5.32 -8.65
C GLY A 170 4.06 5.17 -9.05
N PRO A 171 3.62 5.64 -10.23
CA PRO A 171 2.25 5.46 -10.71
C PRO A 171 1.81 4.00 -10.77
N PHE A 172 2.69 3.09 -11.22
CA PHE A 172 2.36 1.67 -11.29
C PHE A 172 2.29 1.02 -9.92
N MET A 173 3.14 1.43 -8.97
CA MET A 173 3.04 1.04 -7.57
C MET A 173 1.72 1.46 -6.94
N LEU A 174 1.31 2.72 -7.18
CA LEU A 174 0.06 3.26 -6.67
C LEU A 174 -1.16 2.56 -7.28
N ALA A 175 -1.13 2.32 -8.60
CA ALA A 175 -2.18 1.59 -9.30
C ALA A 175 -2.29 0.14 -8.83
N GLY A 176 -1.15 -0.55 -8.65
CA GLY A 176 -1.12 -1.91 -8.14
C GLY A 176 -1.66 -2.01 -6.71
N ALA A 177 -1.29 -1.08 -5.83
CA ALA A 177 -1.82 -1.00 -4.48
C ALA A 177 -3.33 -0.70 -4.48
N ALA A 178 -3.80 0.24 -5.30
CA ALA A 178 -5.22 0.55 -5.44
C ALA A 178 -6.03 -0.66 -5.96
N ALA A 179 -5.50 -1.39 -6.95
CA ALA A 179 -6.13 -2.60 -7.47
C ALA A 179 -6.23 -3.68 -6.39
N ALA A 180 -5.17 -3.88 -5.60
CA ALA A 180 -5.19 -4.83 -4.50
C ALA A 180 -6.21 -4.44 -3.42
N MET A 181 -6.35 -3.16 -3.09
CA MET A 181 -7.36 -2.68 -2.13
C MET A 181 -8.80 -3.00 -2.54
N LEU A 182 -9.07 -3.14 -3.83
CA LEU A 182 -10.40 -3.48 -4.35
C LEU A 182 -10.67 -4.99 -4.34
N LEU A 183 -9.65 -5.83 -4.10
CA LEU A 183 -9.84 -7.27 -4.02
C LEU A 183 -10.55 -7.65 -2.70
N PRO A 184 -11.57 -8.51 -2.76
CA PRO A 184 -12.20 -9.03 -1.55
C PRO A 184 -11.17 -9.80 -0.72
N ALA A 185 -11.25 -9.63 0.60
CA ALA A 185 -10.40 -10.29 1.58
C ALA A 185 -10.96 -11.65 2.00
#